data_AF-A0A259JUZ7-F1
#
_entry.id   AF-A0A259JUZ7-F1
#
_cell.length_a   1.000
_cell.length_b   1.000
_cell.length_c   1.000
_cell.angle_alpha   90.00
_cell.angle_beta   90.00
_cell.angle_gamma   90.00
#
_symmetry.space_group_name_H-M   'P 1'
#
loop_
_entity.id
_entity.type
_entity.pdbx_description
1 polymer ?
#
loop_
_entity_poly.entity_id
_entity_poly.type
_entity_poly.pdbx_seq_one_letter_code
_entity_poly.pdbx_strand_id
1 'polypeptide(L)' 'MIHPVILCGGNGTRLWPRSRARKPKPFLPLVGATSLFEQTLARCGDRMLFAAPLVVTGADHLPHVE' A
#
# COMPACT_ATOMS: atom_id res chain seq x y z
N MET A 1 20.43 8.82 5.26
CA MET A 1 19.10 8.89 4.59
C MET A 1 18.54 7.48 4.49
N ILE A 2 17.31 7.27 4.95
CA ILE A 2 16.64 5.95 4.96
C ILE A 2 15.93 5.74 3.62
N HIS A 3 16.01 4.55 3.05
CA HIS A 3 15.36 4.19 1.78
C HIS A 3 14.18 3.26 2.07
N PRO A 4 12.92 3.75 2.02
CA PRO A 4 11.77 2.92 2.31
C PRO A 4 11.51 1.94 1.16
N VAL A 5 11.33 0.66 1.49
CA VAL A 5 10.83 -0.35 0.55
C VAL A 5 9.45 -0.79 1.03
N ILE A 6 8.42 -0.46 0.25
CA ILE A 6 7.03 -0.78 0.58
C ILE A 6 6.63 -2.02 -0.22
N LEU A 7 6.51 -3.15 0.49
CA LEU A 7 5.97 -4.38 -0.08
C LEU A 7 4.44 -4.29 -0.10
N CYS A 8 3.87 -4.11 -1.28
CA CYS A 8 2.43 -3.91 -1.45
C CYS A 8 1.83 -5.01 -2.32
N GLY A 9 0.95 -5.85 -1.77
CA GLY A 9 0.27 -6.88 -2.56
C GLY A 9 -0.47 -7.92 -1.72
N GLY A 10 -0.88 -9.00 -2.40
CA GLY A 10 -1.56 -10.15 -1.81
C GLY A 10 -3.05 -10.20 -2.12
N ASN A 11 -3.57 -11.41 -2.35
CA ASN A 11 -4.96 -11.65 -2.77
C ASN A 11 -6.04 -11.29 -1.73
N GLY A 12 -5.63 -10.92 -0.50
CA GLY A 12 -6.54 -10.41 0.53
C GLY A 12 -7.67 -11.38 0.92
N THR A 13 -7.43 -12.69 0.86
CA THR A 13 -8.45 -13.72 1.08
C THR A 13 -8.93 -13.83 2.54
N ARG A 14 -8.12 -13.40 3.52
CA ARG A 14 -8.45 -13.46 4.95
C ARG A 14 -9.43 -12.38 5.44
N LEU A 15 -9.69 -11.34 4.63
CA LEU A 15 -10.61 -10.25 4.97
C LEU A 15 -11.89 -10.30 4.16
N TRP A 16 -12.28 -11.48 3.68
CA TRP A 16 -13.58 -11.68 3.09
C TRP A 16 -14.68 -11.33 4.12
N PRO A 17 -15.77 -10.60 3.77
CA PRO A 17 -16.16 -10.18 2.44
C PRO A 17 -15.62 -8.80 2.02
N ARG A 18 -14.82 -8.11 2.82
CA ARG A 18 -14.33 -6.77 2.48
C ARG A 18 -13.22 -6.75 1.43
N SER A 19 -12.31 -7.72 1.49
CA SER A 19 -11.24 -7.85 0.52
C SER A 19 -11.57 -8.94 -0.51
N ARG A 20 -11.30 -8.65 -1.78
CA ARG A 20 -11.47 -9.56 -2.94
C ARG A 20 -10.21 -9.50 -3.78
N ALA A 21 -9.99 -10.48 -4.66
CA ALA A 21 -8.91 -10.43 -5.64
C ALA A 21 -8.91 -9.10 -6.45
N ARG A 22 -10.10 -8.62 -6.85
CA ARG A 22 -10.26 -7.32 -7.56
C ARG A 22 -10.24 -6.08 -6.66
N LYS A 23 -10.25 -6.24 -5.33
CA LYS A 23 -10.20 -5.12 -4.38
C LYS A 23 -9.29 -5.50 -3.19
N PRO A 24 -7.97 -5.48 -3.40
CA PRO A 24 -7.00 -5.98 -2.43
C PRO A 24 -6.98 -5.12 -1.16
N LYS A 25 -6.73 -5.75 -0.01
CA LYS A 25 -6.63 -5.10 1.31
C LYS A 25 -5.81 -3.79 1.32
N PRO A 26 -4.59 -3.72 0.74
CA PRO A 26 -3.77 -2.51 0.83
C PRO A 26 -4.45 -1.25 0.29
N PHE A 27 -5.36 -1.40 -0.68
CA PHE A 27 -6.04 -0.31 -1.38
C PHE A 27 -7.45 -0.02 -0.81
N LEU A 28 -7.78 -0.61 0.33
CA LEU A 28 -9.05 -0.38 1.03
C LEU A 28 -8.88 0.61 2.19
N PRO A 29 -9.80 1.58 2.35
CA PRO A 29 -9.88 2.40 3.55
C PRO A 29 -10.50 1.58 4.69
N LEU A 30 -9.70 0.71 5.29
CA LEU A 30 -10.14 -0.15 6.39
C LEU A 30 -10.16 0.58 7.74
N VAL A 31 -9.33 1.60 7.88
CA VAL A 31 -9.23 2.44 9.07
C VAL A 31 -9.14 3.89 8.60
N GLY A 32 -10.14 4.70 8.88
CA GLY A 32 -10.18 6.09 8.43
C GLY A 32 -10.54 6.25 6.95
N ALA A 33 -10.12 7.37 6.36
CA ALA A 33 -10.56 7.80 5.03
C ALA A 33 -9.64 7.34 3.88
N THR A 34 -8.38 7.05 4.17
CA THR A 34 -7.35 6.66 3.18
C THR A 34 -7.09 5.17 3.22
N SER A 35 -6.57 4.65 2.11
CA SER A 35 -6.12 3.27 2.01
C SER A 35 -4.93 2.98 2.92
N LEU A 36 -4.75 1.70 3.28
CA LEU A 36 -3.57 1.28 4.05
C LEU A 36 -2.25 1.56 3.33
N PHE A 37 -2.27 1.56 1.99
CA PHE A 37 -1.13 1.93 1.15
C PHE A 37 -0.78 3.42 1.31
N GLU A 38 -1.75 4.32 1.14
CA GLU A 38 -1.56 5.76 1.35
C GLU A 38 -1.11 6.09 2.77
N GLN A 39 -1.68 5.43 3.77
CA GLN A 39 -1.25 5.56 5.16
C GLN A 39 0.21 5.11 5.37
N THR A 40 0.65 4.10 4.63
CA THR A 40 2.04 3.63 4.67
C THR A 40 2.98 4.63 4.02
N LEU A 41 2.59 5.23 2.89
CA LEU A 41 3.34 6.32 2.27
C LEU A 41 3.47 7.53 3.20
N ALA A 42 2.37 7.92 3.87
CA ALA A 42 2.37 9.04 4.81
C ALA A 42 3.34 8.86 5.98
N ARG A 43 3.52 7.62 6.47
CA ARG A 43 4.52 7.31 7.52
C ARG A 43 5.96 7.56 7.09
N CYS A 44 6.24 7.60 5.79
CA CYS A 44 7.56 7.90 5.21
C CYS A 44 7.61 9.28 4.54
N GLY A 45 6.71 10.21 4.90
CA GLY A 45 6.56 11.50 4.23
C GLY A 45 7.68 12.51 4.52
N ASP A 46 8.39 12.37 5.65
CA ASP A 46 9.48 13.28 6.02
C ASP A 46 10.71 13.08 5.12
N ARG A 47 10.94 14.04 4.22
CA ARG A 47 12.02 14.00 3.23
C ARG A 47 13.40 14.35 3.79
N MET A 48 13.50 14.84 5.03
CA MET A 48 14.79 14.95 5.71
C MET A 48 15.28 13.60 6.21
N LEU A 49 14.35 12.68 6.54
CA LEU A 49 14.67 11.35 7.05
C LEU A 49 14.66 10.29 5.94
N PHE A 50 13.69 10.37 5.02
CA PHE A 50 13.40 9.33 4.03
C PHE A 50 13.62 9.81 2.59
N ALA A 51 14.26 8.95 1.79
CA ALA A 51 14.24 9.05 0.33
C ALA A 51 12.84 8.74 -0.23
N ALA A 52 12.66 8.95 -1.54
CA ALA A 52 11.44 8.50 -2.21
C ALA A 52 11.27 6.97 -2.05
N PRO A 53 10.07 6.50 -1.67
CA PRO A 53 9.83 5.08 -1.42
C PRO A 53 9.88 4.28 -2.73
N LEU A 54 10.50 3.09 -2.66
CA LEU A 54 10.39 2.07 -3.69
C LEU A 54 9.20 1.15 -3.37
N VAL A 55 8.25 1.00 -4.28
CA VAL A 55 7.10 0.10 -4.12
C VAL A 55 7.37 -1.19 -4.89
N VAL A 56 7.28 -2.33 -4.19
CA VAL A 56 7.35 -3.66 -4.81
C VAL A 56 5.96 -4.27 -4.76
N THR A 57 5.40 -4.52 -5.95
CA THR A 57 4.04 -5.06 -6.08
C THR A 57 3.94 -6.12 -7.18
N GLY A 58 2.87 -6.91 -7.14
CA GLY A 58 2.53 -7.83 -8.23
C GLY A 58 1.95 -7.04 -9.42
N ALA A 59 2.18 -7.53 -10.64
CA ALA A 59 1.76 -6.85 -11.87
C ALA A 59 0.27 -6.49 -11.90
N ASP A 60 -0.59 -7.38 -11.39
CA ASP A 60 -2.05 -7.17 -11.30
C ASP A 60 -2.47 -5.99 -10.41
N HIS A 61 -1.56 -5.48 -9.59
CA HIS A 61 -1.80 -4.37 -8.66
C HIS A 61 -1.13 -3.06 -9.10
N LEU A 62 -0.39 -3.07 -10.22
CA LEU A 62 0.27 -1.88 -10.76
C LEU A 62 -0.69 -0.68 -10.91
N PRO A 63 -1.94 -0.83 -11.42
CA PRO A 63 -2.88 0.28 -11.55
C PRO A 63 -3.34 0.91 -10.23
N HIS A 64 -2.98 0.33 -9.09
CA HIS A 64 -3.33 0.84 -7.77
C HIS A 64 -2.16 1.54 -7.05
N VAL A 65 -0.94 1.45 -7.60
CA VAL A 65 0.28 2.02 -7.01
C VAL A 65 0.95 3.10 -7.86
N GLU A 66 0.53 3.24 -9.12
CA GLU A 66 0.85 4.40 -9.98
C GLU A 66 0.02 5.63 -9.58
#